data_AF-A0A812KIE3-F1
#
_entry.id   AF-A0A812KIE3-F1
#
_cell.length_a   1.000
_cell.length_b   1.000
_cell.length_c   1.000
_cell.angle_alpha   90.00
_cell.angle_beta   90.00
_cell.angle_gamma   90.00
#
_symmetry.space_group_name_H-M   'P 1'
#
loop_
_entity.id
_entity.type
_entity.pdbx_description
1 polymer ?
#
loop_
_entity_poly.entity_id
_entity_poly.type
_entity_poly.pdbx_seq_one_letter_code
_entity_poly.pdbx_strand_id
1 'polypeptide(L)'
;MPADPWPLPNPGPSSGSFDLVAPDEGLGAGTGISRQVQGDVPVSDAERSPRTKRAPKEMPSRFRCSICGTCIASSEGFVEARDDSFVFRSLQPGGGEAAGRVVCRECDQALGFRSDGLFFLRKDTVEQRAEKLEVLVCSLKLQEISDVSPVLADIFPYSSVQERLLQKAELRGFASLPGKPDFVVVVHRNEGRALLTDRNGFYHDVLGCAYRQTRGNVLVVLTRAEPKAEADLFDKVMLRSLSTSGDQPTIGVLSGLGQVLSWGTAPSATQLQQILALMTRAYFREPGQASVGIPASWTKMSKSGSTWCALL
;
A
#
# COMPACT_ATOMS: atom_id res chain seq x y z
N MET A 1 -50.65 3.66 2.43
CA MET A 1 -50.30 3.28 3.80
C MET A 1 -49.06 4.07 4.19
N PRO A 2 -49.14 5.05 5.10
CA PRO A 2 -47.97 5.80 5.53
C PRO A 2 -47.21 4.99 6.60
N ALA A 3 -45.90 4.82 6.40
CA ALA A 3 -45.01 4.23 7.40
C ALA A 3 -44.46 5.35 8.29
N ASP A 4 -44.54 5.11 9.60
CA ASP A 4 -44.18 6.03 10.67
C ASP A 4 -42.70 6.47 10.66
N PRO A 5 -42.41 7.69 11.15
CA PRO A 5 -41.05 8.16 11.36
C PRO A 5 -40.43 7.57 12.64
N TRP A 6 -39.16 7.18 12.54
CA TRP A 6 -38.32 6.72 13.64
C TRP A 6 -38.07 7.82 14.69
N PRO A 7 -37.98 7.50 15.99
CA PRO A 7 -37.73 8.49 17.03
C PRO A 7 -36.25 8.87 17.13
N LEU A 8 -36.00 10.16 17.34
CA LEU A 8 -34.71 10.72 17.71
C LEU A 8 -34.37 10.37 19.17
N PRO A 9 -33.09 10.15 19.52
CA PRO A 9 -32.70 9.95 20.91
C PRO A 9 -32.61 11.29 21.68
N ASN A 10 -33.13 11.24 22.91
CA ASN A 10 -33.09 12.25 23.96
C ASN A 10 -31.65 12.66 24.33
N PRO A 11 -31.35 13.97 24.54
CA PRO A 11 -30.15 14.40 25.23
C PRO A 11 -30.39 14.39 26.75
N GLY A 12 -29.70 13.50 27.46
CA GLY A 12 -29.61 13.51 28.92
C GLY A 12 -28.40 14.33 29.41
N PRO A 13 -28.46 14.94 30.62
CA PRO A 13 -27.62 16.08 30.97
C PRO A 13 -26.40 15.73 31.85
N SER A 14 -25.62 16.79 32.06
CA SER A 14 -24.87 17.14 33.29
C SER A 14 -23.38 16.79 33.39
N SER A 15 -22.57 17.82 33.10
CA SER A 15 -21.60 18.44 34.03
C SER A 15 -20.84 17.52 34.99
N GLY A 16 -19.59 17.22 34.62
CA GLY A 16 -18.52 16.90 35.57
C GLY A 16 -17.49 18.04 35.58
N SER A 17 -17.48 18.82 36.65
CA SER A 17 -16.44 19.77 37.02
C SER A 17 -15.15 19.02 37.36
N PHE A 18 -14.04 19.38 36.72
CA PHE A 18 -12.70 18.98 37.15
C PHE A 18 -12.02 20.18 37.79
N ASP A 19 -11.83 20.08 39.10
CA ASP A 19 -11.04 21.03 39.89
C ASP A 19 -9.55 20.86 39.58
N LEU A 20 -8.92 22.00 39.30
CA LEU A 20 -7.48 22.20 39.21
C LEU A 20 -6.85 22.06 40.60
N VAL A 21 -5.93 21.12 40.76
CA VAL A 21 -5.00 21.08 41.89
C VAL A 21 -3.58 21.16 41.33
N ALA A 22 -2.98 22.34 41.46
CA ALA A 22 -1.53 22.48 41.54
C ALA A 22 -1.10 22.09 42.96
N PRO A 23 0.12 21.55 43.14
CA PRO A 23 1.02 22.38 43.92
C PRO A 23 2.50 22.30 43.52
N ASP A 24 3.13 23.43 43.86
CA ASP A 24 4.45 23.65 44.42
C ASP A 24 5.74 23.47 43.61
N GLU A 25 6.38 24.63 43.50
CA GLU A 25 7.80 24.84 43.30
C GLU A 25 8.60 24.26 44.47
N GLY A 26 9.58 23.42 44.14
CA GLY A 26 10.58 22.92 45.08
C GLY A 26 11.99 23.19 44.56
N LEU A 27 12.58 24.29 45.02
CA LEU A 27 13.99 24.61 44.90
C LEU A 27 14.84 23.52 45.58
N GLY A 28 15.84 22.98 44.87
CA GLY A 28 16.80 22.04 45.41
C GLY A 28 18.13 22.11 44.68
N ALA A 29 19.06 22.90 45.23
CA ALA A 29 20.47 22.91 44.87
C ALA A 29 21.17 21.64 45.38
N GLY A 30 22.17 21.13 44.65
CA GLY A 30 23.13 20.20 45.22
C GLY A 30 23.92 19.35 44.23
N THR A 31 25.22 19.68 44.10
CA THR A 31 26.37 18.77 43.96
C THR A 31 26.33 17.75 42.79
N GLY A 32 27.16 17.84 41.75
CA GLY A 32 28.62 17.92 41.81
C GLY A 32 29.23 16.53 41.98
N ILE A 33 29.27 15.70 40.91
CA ILE A 33 30.19 14.56 40.79
C ILE A 33 30.63 14.41 39.33
N SER A 34 31.87 14.81 39.07
CA SER A 34 32.65 14.39 37.91
C SER A 34 33.00 12.91 38.03
N ARG A 35 32.69 12.12 37.00
CA ARG A 35 33.33 10.82 36.77
C ARG A 35 33.69 10.70 35.29
N GLN A 36 34.96 10.99 35.00
CA GLN A 36 35.64 10.50 33.82
C GLN A 36 35.75 8.97 33.96
N VAL A 37 35.19 8.25 33.00
CA VAL A 37 35.57 6.86 32.70
C VAL A 37 35.86 6.83 31.21
N GLN A 38 37.12 7.04 30.88
CA GLN A 38 37.67 6.90 29.54
C GLN A 38 38.36 5.54 29.52
N GLY A 39 37.69 4.57 28.92
CA GLY A 39 38.20 3.22 28.69
C GLY A 39 37.98 2.89 27.23
N ASP A 40 39.03 3.06 26.44
CA ASP A 40 39.09 2.65 25.04
C ASP A 40 38.97 1.13 24.94
N VAL A 41 37.93 0.65 24.25
CA VAL A 41 37.82 -0.73 23.79
C VAL A 41 37.89 -0.70 22.26
N PRO A 42 38.93 -1.31 21.65
CA PRO A 42 38.99 -1.41 20.20
C PRO A 42 37.93 -2.43 19.74
N VAL A 43 36.91 -1.93 19.03
CA VAL A 43 35.95 -2.76 18.32
C VAL A 43 36.67 -3.35 17.11
N SER A 44 36.94 -4.65 17.19
CA SER A 44 37.53 -5.45 16.13
C SER A 44 36.69 -5.41 14.86
N ASP A 45 37.34 -5.10 13.73
CA ASP A 45 36.83 -5.26 12.38
C ASP A 45 36.46 -6.72 12.11
N ALA A 46 35.18 -7.06 12.31
CA ALA A 46 34.61 -8.32 11.87
C ALA A 46 34.39 -8.25 10.35
N GLU A 47 35.23 -9.00 9.66
CA GLU A 47 35.22 -9.36 8.25
C GLU A 47 33.81 -9.37 7.63
N ARG A 48 33.56 -8.38 6.77
CA ARG A 48 32.46 -8.39 5.80
C ARG A 48 32.75 -9.48 4.77
N SER A 49 32.25 -10.68 5.01
CA SER A 49 32.21 -11.75 4.02
C SER A 49 31.52 -11.23 2.73
N PRO A 50 32.14 -11.36 1.54
CA PRO A 50 31.54 -10.88 0.31
C PRO A 50 30.36 -11.79 -0.05
N ARG A 51 29.15 -11.28 0.21
CA ARG A 51 27.89 -11.87 -0.28
C ARG A 51 28.04 -12.10 -1.78
N THR A 52 28.08 -13.36 -2.18
CA THR A 52 28.04 -13.81 -3.57
C THR A 52 26.74 -13.28 -4.17
N LYS A 53 26.85 -12.18 -4.93
CA LYS A 53 25.73 -11.62 -5.70
C LYS A 53 25.40 -12.62 -6.80
N ARG A 54 24.53 -13.60 -6.48
CA ARG A 54 23.78 -14.32 -7.53
C ARG A 54 23.09 -13.24 -8.35
N ALA A 55 23.41 -13.17 -9.65
CA ALA A 55 22.71 -12.31 -10.58
C ALA A 55 21.20 -12.51 -10.39
N PRO A 56 20.41 -11.43 -10.27
CA PRO A 56 18.99 -11.57 -10.04
C PRO A 56 18.40 -12.37 -11.21
N LYS A 57 17.67 -13.44 -10.87
CA LYS A 57 16.83 -14.20 -11.79
C LYS A 57 15.96 -13.18 -12.53
N GLU A 58 16.01 -13.15 -13.86
CA GLU A 58 15.16 -12.26 -14.66
C GLU A 58 13.71 -12.39 -14.19
N MET A 59 13.05 -11.27 -13.90
CA MET A 59 11.65 -11.30 -13.50
C MET A 59 10.78 -11.82 -14.65
N PRO A 60 9.84 -12.72 -14.38
CA PRO A 60 9.00 -13.26 -15.42
C PRO A 60 8.13 -12.16 -16.03
N SER A 61 8.08 -12.11 -17.37
CA SER A 61 7.15 -11.20 -18.07
C SER A 61 5.71 -11.52 -17.68
N ARG A 62 4.88 -10.49 -17.57
CA ARG A 62 3.46 -10.63 -17.22
C ARG A 62 2.58 -10.44 -18.45
N PHE A 63 1.54 -11.26 -18.56
CA PHE A 63 0.53 -11.18 -19.61
C PHE A 63 -0.77 -10.72 -18.98
N ARG A 64 -1.32 -9.61 -19.45
CA ARG A 64 -2.49 -8.96 -18.83
C ARG A 64 -3.65 -8.83 -19.80
N CYS A 65 -4.87 -8.82 -19.27
CA CYS A 65 -6.04 -8.46 -20.07
C CYS A 65 -5.91 -7.02 -20.59
N SER A 66 -6.12 -6.79 -21.89
CA SER A 66 -6.03 -5.45 -22.50
C SER A 66 -7.14 -4.50 -22.00
N ILE A 67 -8.28 -5.04 -21.58
CA ILE A 67 -9.44 -4.26 -21.10
C ILE A 67 -9.23 -3.80 -19.65
N CYS A 68 -9.10 -4.74 -18.72
CA CYS A 68 -9.05 -4.43 -17.30
C CYS A 68 -7.62 -4.38 -16.75
N GLY A 69 -6.61 -4.87 -17.47
CA GLY A 69 -5.22 -4.84 -17.03
C GLY A 69 -4.85 -5.87 -15.96
N THR A 70 -5.74 -6.78 -15.56
CA THR A 70 -5.43 -7.87 -14.61
C THR A 70 -4.44 -8.85 -15.22
N CYS A 71 -3.47 -9.32 -14.43
CA CYS A 71 -2.55 -10.36 -14.88
C CYS A 71 -3.27 -11.70 -15.05
N ILE A 72 -3.04 -12.34 -16.20
CA ILE A 72 -3.64 -13.60 -16.60
C ILE A 72 -2.62 -14.73 -16.53
N ALA A 73 -1.36 -14.44 -16.87
CA ALA A 73 -0.28 -15.42 -16.87
C ALA A 73 1.09 -14.73 -16.71
N SER A 74 2.10 -15.52 -16.38
CA SER A 74 3.51 -15.12 -16.37
C SER A 74 4.30 -15.93 -17.40
N SER A 75 5.52 -15.50 -17.70
CA SER A 75 6.41 -16.23 -18.61
C SER A 75 6.83 -17.60 -18.09
N GLU A 76 6.59 -17.94 -16.83
CA GLU A 76 6.85 -19.28 -16.28
C GLU A 76 5.90 -20.34 -16.87
N GLY A 77 4.67 -19.95 -17.21
CA GLY A 77 3.69 -20.81 -17.86
C GLY A 77 3.72 -20.71 -19.39
N PHE A 78 4.50 -19.80 -19.95
CA PHE A 78 4.54 -19.49 -21.39
C PHE A 78 5.28 -20.59 -22.16
N VAL A 79 4.68 -21.04 -23.26
CA VAL A 79 5.24 -22.08 -24.14
C VAL A 79 5.79 -21.44 -25.41
N GLU A 80 4.93 -20.75 -26.15
CA GLU A 80 5.28 -20.13 -27.42
C GLU A 80 4.31 -19.01 -27.80
N ALA A 81 4.73 -18.14 -28.73
CA ALA A 81 3.85 -17.20 -29.41
C ALA A 81 3.60 -17.72 -30.84
N ARG A 82 2.33 -17.78 -31.22
CA ARG A 82 1.86 -18.05 -32.59
C ARG A 82 1.38 -16.76 -33.24
N ASP A 83 0.93 -16.80 -34.48
CA ASP A 83 0.54 -15.59 -35.22
C ASP A 83 -0.50 -14.74 -34.46
N ASP A 84 -1.56 -15.36 -33.95
CA ASP A 84 -2.70 -14.69 -33.30
C ASP A 84 -2.81 -14.93 -31.79
N SER A 85 -1.97 -15.80 -31.24
CA SER A 85 -2.14 -16.33 -29.89
C SER A 85 -0.84 -16.50 -29.11
N PHE A 86 -0.95 -16.42 -27.79
CA PHE A 86 0.04 -16.83 -26.83
C PHE A 86 -0.38 -18.17 -26.22
N VAL A 87 0.54 -19.14 -26.21
CA VAL A 87 0.28 -20.50 -25.72
C VAL A 87 0.88 -20.66 -24.33
N PHE A 88 0.09 -21.16 -23.40
CA PHE A 88 0.51 -21.41 -22.02
C PHE A 88 0.20 -22.83 -21.57
N ARG A 89 1.06 -23.37 -20.70
CA ARG A 89 0.82 -24.63 -19.98
C ARG A 89 -0.07 -24.41 -18.75
N SER A 90 0.03 -23.24 -18.13
CA SER A 90 -0.74 -22.86 -16.95
C SER A 90 -1.04 -21.36 -16.97
N LEU A 91 -2.17 -20.99 -16.40
CA LEU A 91 -2.55 -19.61 -16.14
C LEU A 91 -2.40 -19.30 -14.65
N GLN A 92 -2.16 -18.02 -14.34
CA GLN A 92 -2.27 -17.50 -12.96
C GLN A 92 -3.76 -17.53 -12.53
N PRO A 93 -4.07 -17.44 -11.22
CA PRO A 93 -5.46 -17.47 -10.72
C PRO A 93 -6.38 -16.36 -11.29
N GLY A 94 -5.90 -15.45 -12.13
CA GLY A 94 -6.73 -14.48 -12.87
C GLY A 94 -7.46 -15.06 -14.10
N GLY A 95 -7.08 -16.24 -14.60
CA GLY A 95 -7.76 -16.94 -15.69
C GLY A 95 -8.92 -17.81 -15.18
N GLY A 96 -10.15 -17.54 -15.61
CA GLY A 96 -11.32 -18.37 -15.34
C GLY A 96 -11.57 -19.34 -16.49
N GLU A 97 -11.96 -20.57 -16.18
CA GLU A 97 -12.45 -21.53 -17.18
C GLU A 97 -13.96 -21.60 -17.12
N ALA A 98 -14.61 -21.38 -18.26
CA ALA A 98 -16.06 -21.57 -18.42
C ALA A 98 -16.31 -22.29 -19.75
N ALA A 99 -16.77 -23.55 -19.69
CA ALA A 99 -17.10 -24.36 -20.87
C ALA A 99 -16.00 -24.40 -21.95
N GLY A 100 -14.74 -24.62 -21.55
CA GLY A 100 -13.58 -24.68 -22.46
C GLY A 100 -13.07 -23.31 -22.97
N ARG A 101 -13.72 -22.21 -22.57
CA ARG A 101 -13.26 -20.85 -22.84
C ARG A 101 -12.44 -20.32 -21.68
N VAL A 102 -11.43 -19.53 -22.00
CA VAL A 102 -10.67 -18.75 -21.02
C VAL A 102 -11.24 -17.34 -20.99
N VAL A 103 -11.69 -16.92 -19.81
CA VAL A 103 -12.22 -15.57 -19.57
C VAL A 103 -11.41 -14.85 -18.49
N CYS A 104 -11.36 -13.52 -18.58
CA CYS A 104 -10.80 -12.70 -17.52
C CYS A 104 -11.75 -12.70 -16.31
N ARG A 105 -11.29 -13.10 -15.12
CA ARG A 105 -12.15 -13.14 -13.92
C ARG A 105 -12.66 -11.78 -13.44
N GLU A 106 -12.04 -10.69 -13.89
CA GLU A 106 -12.35 -9.34 -13.42
C GLU A 106 -13.32 -8.58 -14.32
N CYS A 107 -13.35 -8.89 -15.62
CA CYS A 107 -14.19 -8.17 -16.59
C CYS A 107 -14.97 -9.09 -17.53
N ASP A 108 -14.90 -10.40 -17.30
CA ASP A 108 -15.52 -11.46 -18.09
C ASP A 108 -15.17 -11.44 -19.59
N GLN A 109 -14.16 -10.65 -19.99
CA GLN A 109 -13.67 -10.60 -21.36
C GLN A 109 -13.20 -11.99 -21.79
N ALA A 110 -13.68 -12.45 -22.94
CA ALA A 110 -13.18 -13.66 -23.56
C ALA A 110 -11.72 -13.42 -24.00
N LEU A 111 -10.80 -14.22 -23.43
CA LEU A 111 -9.36 -14.12 -23.69
C LEU A 111 -8.89 -15.21 -24.65
N GLY A 112 -9.59 -16.34 -24.71
CA GLY A 112 -9.08 -17.50 -25.42
C GLY A 112 -9.84 -18.79 -25.17
N PHE A 113 -9.18 -19.92 -25.42
CA PHE A 113 -9.74 -21.25 -25.22
C PHE A 113 -8.68 -22.23 -24.70
N ARG A 114 -9.15 -23.36 -24.19
CA ARG A 114 -8.30 -24.48 -23.75
C ARG A 114 -8.44 -25.64 -24.73
N SER A 115 -7.32 -26.17 -25.21
CA SER A 115 -7.26 -27.38 -26.05
C SER A 115 -6.05 -28.21 -25.65
N ASP A 116 -6.20 -29.53 -25.57
CA ASP A 116 -5.09 -30.48 -25.35
C ASP A 116 -4.24 -30.16 -24.11
N GLY A 117 -4.88 -29.66 -23.05
CA GLY A 117 -4.20 -29.29 -21.80
C GLY A 117 -3.42 -27.96 -21.87
N LEU A 118 -3.46 -27.24 -22.99
CA LEU A 118 -2.85 -25.93 -23.18
C LEU A 118 -3.89 -24.82 -23.26
N PHE A 119 -3.46 -23.61 -22.94
CA PHE A 119 -4.26 -22.39 -22.98
C PHE A 119 -3.81 -21.52 -24.13
N PHE A 120 -4.73 -21.13 -25.00
CA PHE A 120 -4.50 -20.29 -26.16
C PHE A 120 -5.15 -18.93 -25.92
N LEU A 121 -4.35 -17.92 -25.60
CA LEU A 121 -4.82 -16.55 -25.34
C LEU A 121 -4.61 -15.68 -26.57
N ARG A 122 -5.63 -14.93 -27.00
CA ARG A 122 -5.54 -14.09 -28.19
C ARG A 122 -4.72 -12.83 -27.92
N LYS A 123 -3.81 -12.50 -28.84
CA LYS A 123 -2.90 -11.35 -28.74
C LYS A 123 -3.60 -9.98 -28.76
N ASP A 124 -4.82 -9.90 -29.30
CA ASP A 124 -5.63 -8.67 -29.30
C ASP A 124 -6.34 -8.41 -27.96
N THR A 125 -6.52 -9.46 -27.16
CA THR A 125 -7.17 -9.39 -25.83
C THR A 125 -6.19 -9.46 -24.67
N VAL A 126 -4.96 -9.89 -24.93
CA VAL A 126 -3.91 -10.08 -23.93
C VAL A 126 -2.63 -9.38 -24.37
N GLU A 127 -2.11 -8.52 -23.50
CA GLU A 127 -0.87 -7.79 -23.73
C GLU A 127 0.26 -8.42 -22.92
N GLN A 128 1.39 -8.70 -23.59
CA GLN A 128 2.64 -9.02 -22.90
C GLN A 128 3.29 -7.72 -22.42
N ARG A 129 3.59 -7.61 -21.12
CA ARG A 129 4.38 -6.52 -20.56
C ARG A 129 5.67 -7.05 -19.94
N ALA A 130 6.77 -6.55 -20.48
CA ALA A 130 8.11 -6.67 -19.90
C ALA A 130 8.46 -5.48 -18.97
N GLU A 131 7.53 -4.53 -18.78
CA GLU A 131 7.77 -3.31 -18.01
C GLU A 131 7.97 -3.59 -16.52
N LYS A 132 8.74 -2.69 -15.88
CA LYS A 132 8.99 -2.64 -14.44
C LYS A 132 7.69 -2.43 -13.65
N LEU A 133 7.73 -2.75 -12.36
CA LEU A 133 6.68 -2.35 -11.40
C LEU A 133 6.71 -0.84 -11.24
N GLU A 134 5.66 -0.13 -11.67
CA GLU A 134 5.57 1.31 -11.43
C GLU A 134 5.09 1.57 -9.99
N VAL A 135 5.97 2.13 -9.17
CA VAL A 135 5.71 2.46 -7.76
C VAL A 135 5.66 3.97 -7.62
N LEU A 136 4.62 4.50 -6.99
CA LEU A 136 4.53 5.92 -6.67
C LEU A 136 4.63 6.12 -5.15
N VAL A 137 5.65 6.85 -4.70
CA VAL A 137 5.86 7.20 -3.29
C VAL A 137 5.38 8.63 -3.05
N CYS A 138 4.44 8.79 -2.15
CA CYS A 138 3.80 10.05 -1.82
C CYS A 138 4.06 10.43 -0.36
N SER A 139 4.42 11.68 -0.10
CA SER A 139 4.47 12.23 1.27
C SER A 139 4.33 13.74 1.28
N LEU A 140 3.92 14.32 2.40
CA LEU A 140 4.00 15.77 2.65
C LEU A 140 5.43 16.30 2.82
N LYS A 141 6.43 15.41 2.96
CA LYS A 141 7.82 15.77 3.24
C LYS A 141 8.77 14.99 2.36
N LEU A 142 9.70 15.68 1.72
CA LEU A 142 10.67 15.07 0.81
C LEU A 142 11.58 14.08 1.54
N GLN A 143 12.00 14.40 2.77
CA GLN A 143 12.86 13.51 3.58
C GLN A 143 12.26 12.09 3.70
N GLU A 144 10.96 11.99 3.96
CA GLU A 144 10.29 10.71 4.16
C GLU A 144 10.25 9.88 2.87
N ILE A 145 10.16 10.56 1.72
CA ILE A 145 10.26 9.92 0.41
C ILE A 145 11.70 9.42 0.21
N SER A 146 12.70 10.28 0.45
CA SER A 146 14.12 9.93 0.32
C SER A 146 14.54 8.77 1.22
N ASP A 147 13.91 8.59 2.38
CA ASP A 147 14.21 7.48 3.30
C ASP A 147 13.58 6.16 2.82
N VAL A 148 12.42 6.20 2.18
CA VAL A 148 11.66 5.00 1.78
C VAL A 148 11.94 4.55 0.35
N SER A 149 12.16 5.46 -0.60
CA SER A 149 12.42 5.14 -2.01
C SER A 149 13.58 4.14 -2.21
N PRO A 150 14.76 4.30 -1.55
CA PRO A 150 15.87 3.35 -1.70
C PRO A 150 15.51 1.95 -1.22
N VAL A 151 14.76 1.84 -0.12
CA VAL A 151 14.31 0.55 0.43
C VAL A 151 13.43 -0.19 -0.60
N LEU A 152 12.51 0.52 -1.25
CA LEU A 152 11.62 -0.04 -2.27
C LEU A 152 12.39 -0.47 -3.53
N ALA A 153 13.35 0.35 -3.96
CA ALA A 153 14.19 0.03 -5.11
C ALA A 153 15.09 -1.19 -4.84
N ASP A 154 15.68 -1.28 -3.64
CA ASP A 154 16.56 -2.37 -3.24
C ASP A 154 15.80 -3.70 -3.07
N ILE A 155 14.59 -3.64 -2.50
CA ILE A 155 13.82 -4.85 -2.22
C ILE A 155 13.18 -5.45 -3.47
N PHE A 156 12.82 -4.59 -4.44
CA PHE A 156 12.26 -5.02 -5.72
C PHE A 156 13.02 -4.32 -6.86
N PRO A 157 14.18 -4.87 -7.29
CA PRO A 157 15.06 -4.25 -8.29
C PRO A 157 14.41 -4.02 -9.66
N TYR A 158 13.27 -4.66 -9.91
CA TYR A 158 12.47 -4.53 -11.12
C TYR A 158 11.36 -3.49 -10.97
N SER A 159 11.51 -2.54 -10.05
CA SER A 159 10.62 -1.42 -9.86
C SER A 159 11.16 -0.13 -10.50
N SER A 160 10.24 0.73 -10.88
CA SER A 160 10.45 2.11 -11.27
C SER A 160 9.78 2.95 -10.18
N VAL A 161 10.59 3.55 -9.31
CA VAL A 161 10.10 4.33 -8.17
C VAL A 161 9.98 5.80 -8.61
N GLN A 162 8.75 6.29 -8.65
CA GLN A 162 8.40 7.68 -8.88
C GLN A 162 8.06 8.34 -7.56
N GLU A 163 8.33 9.64 -7.46
CA GLU A 163 8.17 10.40 -6.23
C GLU A 163 7.17 11.53 -6.43
N ARG A 164 6.28 11.74 -5.44
CA ARG A 164 5.36 12.87 -5.41
C ARG A 164 5.35 13.52 -4.04
N LEU A 165 5.93 14.71 -3.97
CA LEU A 165 5.77 15.59 -2.83
C LEU A 165 4.36 16.17 -2.84
N LEU A 166 3.60 15.87 -1.78
CA LEU A 166 2.25 16.36 -1.57
C LEU A 166 2.25 17.72 -0.85
N GLN A 167 1.32 18.58 -1.22
CA GLN A 167 1.00 19.85 -0.57
C GLN A 167 -0.26 19.67 0.28
N LYS A 168 -0.31 20.29 1.46
CA LYS A 168 -1.49 20.20 2.34
C LYS A 168 -2.79 20.62 1.66
N ALA A 169 -2.73 21.57 0.72
CA ALA A 169 -3.88 22.05 -0.04
C ALA A 169 -4.43 21.01 -1.03
N GLU A 170 -3.62 20.06 -1.50
CA GLU A 170 -4.07 19.04 -2.48
C GLU A 170 -4.69 17.81 -1.83
N LEU A 171 -4.51 17.65 -0.52
CA LEU A 171 -4.97 16.50 0.23
C LEU A 171 -6.49 16.31 0.22
N ARG A 172 -7.23 17.42 0.19
CA ARG A 172 -8.70 17.42 0.08
C ARG A 172 -9.10 17.60 -1.38
N GLY A 173 -10.00 16.77 -1.87
CA GLY A 173 -10.40 16.74 -3.27
C GLY A 173 -9.36 16.11 -4.19
N PHE A 174 -8.40 15.34 -3.63
CA PHE A 174 -7.38 14.67 -4.41
C PHE A 174 -8.00 13.68 -5.41
N ALA A 175 -7.92 14.00 -6.71
CA ALA A 175 -8.69 13.30 -7.72
C ALA A 175 -7.88 12.28 -8.54
N SER A 176 -6.59 12.52 -8.77
CA SER A 176 -5.78 11.69 -9.68
C SER A 176 -4.31 11.57 -9.25
N LEU A 177 -3.74 10.39 -9.54
CA LEU A 177 -2.31 10.14 -9.46
C LEU A 177 -1.65 10.37 -10.83
N PRO A 178 -0.38 10.82 -10.88
CA PRO A 178 0.36 10.88 -12.12
C PRO A 178 0.50 9.47 -12.71
N GLY A 179 0.32 9.37 -14.03
CA GLY A 179 0.48 8.10 -14.75
C GLY A 179 -0.52 7.02 -14.33
N LYS A 180 -0.06 5.78 -14.30
CA LYS A 180 -0.84 4.59 -13.91
C LYS A 180 0.03 3.66 -13.05
N PRO A 181 0.36 4.06 -11.81
CA PRO A 181 1.17 3.23 -10.93
C PRO A 181 0.48 1.89 -10.66
N ASP A 182 1.29 0.85 -10.50
CA ASP A 182 0.84 -0.48 -10.07
C ASP A 182 0.76 -0.55 -8.54
N PHE A 183 1.61 0.22 -7.84
CA PHE A 183 1.69 0.27 -6.39
C PHE A 183 1.84 1.70 -5.89
N VAL A 184 1.13 2.07 -4.82
CA VAL A 184 1.25 3.41 -4.21
C VAL A 184 1.66 3.27 -2.75
N VAL A 185 2.71 4.00 -2.36
CA VAL A 185 3.21 4.06 -1.00
C VAL A 185 2.97 5.46 -0.45
N VAL A 186 2.16 5.58 0.60
CA VAL A 186 1.94 6.85 1.32
C VAL A 186 2.79 6.84 2.58
N VAL A 187 3.76 7.74 2.67
CA VAL A 187 4.66 7.86 3.81
C VAL A 187 4.25 9.03 4.69
N HIS A 188 4.09 8.79 5.99
CA HIS A 188 3.74 9.82 6.96
C HIS A 188 4.63 9.74 8.19
N ARG A 189 5.28 10.87 8.50
CA ARG A 189 5.97 11.06 9.77
C ARG A 189 4.99 11.33 10.89
N ASN A 190 4.99 10.44 11.87
CA ASN A 190 4.17 10.55 13.06
C ASN A 190 4.76 11.61 14.01
N GLU A 191 4.14 12.79 14.01
CA GLU A 191 4.46 13.92 14.90
C GLU A 191 3.45 14.05 16.07
N GLY A 192 2.79 12.94 16.45
CA GLY A 192 1.83 12.92 17.56
C GLY A 192 0.38 13.26 17.15
N ARG A 193 0.09 13.37 15.85
CA ARG A 193 -1.27 13.56 15.31
C ARG A 193 -1.49 12.70 14.06
N ALA A 194 -1.66 11.39 14.24
CA ALA A 194 -1.87 10.47 13.13
C ALA A 194 -3.36 10.44 12.71
N LEU A 195 -3.82 11.47 11.99
CA LEU A 195 -5.10 11.44 11.26
C LEU A 195 -4.82 11.18 9.77
N LEU A 196 -4.87 9.93 9.36
CA LEU A 196 -4.54 9.46 8.02
C LEU A 196 -5.78 9.24 7.16
N THR A 197 -6.83 8.64 7.72
CA THR A 197 -8.00 8.16 6.96
C THR A 197 -9.32 8.73 7.50
N ASP A 198 -10.43 8.31 6.90
CA ASP A 198 -11.81 8.66 7.30
C ASP A 198 -12.16 10.15 7.15
N ARG A 199 -13.29 10.60 7.70
CA ARG A 199 -13.96 11.87 7.30
C ARG A 199 -13.08 13.11 7.43
N ASN A 200 -12.10 13.11 8.33
CA ASN A 200 -11.20 14.24 8.59
C ASN A 200 -9.71 13.87 8.46
N GLY A 201 -9.39 12.69 7.92
CA GLY A 201 -8.00 12.25 7.74
C GLY A 201 -7.27 13.05 6.66
N PHE A 202 -6.00 13.35 6.91
CA PHE A 202 -5.16 14.09 5.95
C PHE A 202 -5.03 13.37 4.61
N TYR A 203 -4.94 12.04 4.60
CA TYR A 203 -4.70 11.28 3.38
C TYR A 203 -5.95 10.54 2.87
N HIS A 204 -7.15 10.89 3.36
CA HIS A 204 -8.38 10.18 2.98
C HIS A 204 -8.57 10.11 1.46
N ASP A 205 -8.57 11.26 0.79
CA ASP A 205 -8.80 11.31 -0.66
C ASP A 205 -7.62 10.74 -1.46
N VAL A 206 -6.39 10.95 -0.98
CA VAL A 206 -5.17 10.39 -1.57
C VAL A 206 -5.21 8.86 -1.56
N LEU A 207 -5.51 8.27 -0.41
CA LEU A 207 -5.63 6.82 -0.25
C LEU A 207 -6.83 6.28 -1.03
N GLY A 208 -7.96 6.98 -1.05
CA GLY A 208 -9.10 6.58 -1.86
C GLY A 208 -8.83 6.61 -3.36
N CYS A 209 -8.12 7.63 -3.84
CA CYS A 209 -7.66 7.71 -5.23
C CYS A 209 -6.68 6.57 -5.55
N ALA A 210 -5.68 6.36 -4.71
CA ALA A 210 -4.70 5.29 -4.85
C ALA A 210 -5.36 3.91 -4.86
N TYR A 211 -6.23 3.63 -3.89
CA TYR A 211 -6.94 2.36 -3.77
C TYR A 211 -7.77 2.04 -5.02
N ARG A 212 -8.50 3.04 -5.57
CA ARG A 212 -9.25 2.87 -6.82
C ARG A 212 -8.34 2.56 -8.00
N GLN A 213 -7.25 3.32 -8.14
CA GLN A 213 -6.38 3.25 -9.31
C GLN A 213 -5.50 2.00 -9.33
N THR A 214 -5.00 1.58 -8.17
CA THR A 214 -4.13 0.40 -8.01
C THR A 214 -4.90 -0.86 -7.60
N ARG A 215 -6.22 -0.78 -7.46
CA ARG A 215 -7.11 -1.87 -7.00
C ARG A 215 -6.73 -2.40 -5.62
N GLY A 216 -6.44 -1.49 -4.70
CA GLY A 216 -6.07 -1.81 -3.34
C GLY A 216 -4.61 -2.19 -3.15
N ASN A 217 -3.76 -2.10 -4.19
CA ASN A 217 -2.31 -2.22 -4.05
C ASN A 217 -1.73 -0.91 -3.50
N VAL A 218 -1.95 -0.70 -2.20
CA VAL A 218 -1.49 0.46 -1.44
C VAL A 218 -0.71 0.02 -0.21
N LEU A 219 0.25 0.84 0.21
CA LEU A 219 0.99 0.68 1.45
C LEU A 219 1.08 2.02 2.15
N VAL A 220 0.81 2.03 3.45
CA VAL A 220 1.03 3.18 4.32
C VAL A 220 2.26 2.90 5.18
N VAL A 221 3.23 3.80 5.14
CA VAL A 221 4.44 3.73 5.97
C VAL A 221 4.38 4.85 7.00
N LEU A 222 4.46 4.50 8.27
CA LEU A 222 4.53 5.43 9.38
C LEU A 222 5.96 5.50 9.91
N THR A 223 6.60 6.64 9.70
CA THR A 223 7.95 6.93 10.20
C THR A 223 7.87 7.70 11.52
N ARG A 224 8.92 7.63 12.33
CA ARG A 224 8.94 8.28 13.65
C ARG A 224 9.42 9.72 13.58
N ALA A 225 8.83 10.60 14.39
CA ALA A 225 9.43 11.92 14.61
C ALA A 225 10.74 11.85 15.41
N GLU A 226 10.81 10.94 16.39
CA GLU A 226 11.96 10.72 17.25
C GLU A 226 12.37 9.23 17.26
N PRO A 227 13.64 8.90 16.98
CA PRO A 227 14.15 7.55 17.13
C PRO A 227 14.23 7.19 18.63
N LYS A 228 13.43 6.23 19.12
CA LYS A 228 13.64 5.65 20.47
C LYS A 228 14.52 4.41 20.38
N ALA A 229 15.31 4.18 21.43
CA ALA A 229 16.30 3.12 21.53
C ALA A 229 15.72 1.69 21.62
N GLU A 230 14.43 1.53 21.92
CA GLU A 230 13.81 0.21 22.08
C GLU A 230 13.12 -0.27 20.79
N ALA A 231 13.33 -1.56 20.49
CA ALA A 231 12.76 -2.27 19.35
C ALA A 231 11.24 -2.56 19.48
N ASP A 232 10.61 -2.07 20.55
CA ASP A 232 9.17 -2.21 20.71
C ASP A 232 8.42 -1.44 19.63
N LEU A 233 7.58 -2.17 18.90
CA LEU A 233 6.62 -1.67 17.92
C LEU A 233 5.53 -0.86 18.65
N PHE A 234 5.91 0.34 19.13
CA PHE A 234 5.03 1.31 19.79
C PHE A 234 3.78 1.63 18.95
N ASP A 235 3.88 1.44 17.64
CA ASP A 235 2.81 1.71 16.71
C ASP A 235 1.71 0.65 16.72
N LYS A 236 1.89 -0.53 17.30
CA LYS A 236 0.76 -1.47 17.46
C LYS A 236 -0.31 -0.90 18.38
N VAL A 237 0.11 -0.25 19.48
CA VAL A 237 -0.81 0.40 20.42
C VAL A 237 -1.41 1.64 19.78
N MET A 238 -0.61 2.44 19.06
CA MET A 238 -1.12 3.59 18.32
C MET A 238 -2.12 3.16 17.24
N LEU A 239 -1.77 2.24 16.34
CA LEU A 239 -2.64 1.76 15.27
C LEU A 239 -3.93 1.16 15.82
N ARG A 240 -3.83 0.39 16.92
CA ARG A 240 -5.01 -0.11 17.64
C ARG A 240 -5.86 1.06 18.14
N SER A 241 -5.25 2.03 18.83
CA SER A 241 -5.92 3.23 19.32
C SER A 241 -6.60 4.01 18.19
N LEU A 242 -5.92 4.26 17.07
CA LEU A 242 -6.50 4.92 15.90
C LEU A 242 -7.70 4.14 15.35
N SER A 243 -7.60 2.81 15.29
CA SER A 243 -8.68 1.96 14.78
C SER A 243 -9.88 1.83 15.71
N THR A 244 -9.69 1.85 17.04
CA THR A 244 -10.77 1.58 18.01
C THR A 244 -11.29 2.84 18.70
N SER A 245 -10.43 3.83 18.88
CA SER A 245 -10.66 4.98 19.76
C SER A 245 -10.39 6.33 19.07
N GLY A 246 -9.67 6.33 17.95
CA GLY A 246 -9.28 7.53 17.19
C GLY A 246 -10.09 7.76 15.93
N ASP A 247 -11.32 7.25 15.87
CA ASP A 247 -12.30 7.40 14.78
C ASP A 247 -11.75 7.08 13.37
N GLN A 248 -10.74 6.22 13.27
CA GLN A 248 -10.12 5.83 12.01
C GLN A 248 -10.21 4.33 11.72
N PRO A 249 -11.41 3.77 11.53
CA PRO A 249 -11.56 2.34 11.27
C PRO A 249 -10.80 1.88 10.02
N THR A 250 -10.67 2.74 9.01
CA THR A 250 -10.02 2.38 7.74
C THR A 250 -8.54 2.03 7.94
N ILE A 251 -7.80 2.73 8.81
CA ILE A 251 -6.39 2.38 9.07
C ILE A 251 -6.27 1.01 9.77
N GLY A 252 -7.25 0.66 10.62
CA GLY A 252 -7.32 -0.64 11.26
C GLY A 252 -7.50 -1.77 10.24
N VAL A 253 -8.38 -1.57 9.27
CA VAL A 253 -8.62 -2.53 8.18
C VAL A 253 -7.36 -2.67 7.32
N LEU A 254 -6.77 -1.56 6.87
CA LEU A 254 -5.52 -1.60 6.10
C LEU A 254 -4.38 -2.28 6.88
N SER A 255 -4.27 -2.03 8.19
CA SER A 255 -3.30 -2.69 9.06
C SER A 255 -3.55 -4.20 9.15
N GLY A 256 -4.80 -4.62 9.29
CA GLY A 256 -5.21 -6.04 9.26
C GLY A 256 -4.89 -6.74 7.93
N LEU A 257 -4.90 -6.01 6.81
CA LEU A 257 -4.46 -6.48 5.49
C LEU A 257 -2.94 -6.48 5.32
N GLY A 258 -2.19 -6.04 6.32
CA GLY A 258 -0.75 -5.85 6.21
C GLY A 258 -0.34 -4.70 5.30
N GLN A 259 -1.20 -3.71 5.09
CA GLN A 259 -0.95 -2.55 4.24
C GLN A 259 -0.54 -1.31 5.03
N VAL A 260 -0.29 -1.46 6.33
CA VAL A 260 0.24 -0.40 7.19
C VAL A 260 1.48 -0.95 7.88
N LEU A 261 2.60 -0.28 7.67
CA LEU A 261 3.88 -0.59 8.29
C LEU A 261 4.36 0.61 9.07
N SER A 262 5.12 0.36 10.12
CA SER A 262 5.79 1.41 10.86
C SER A 262 7.23 1.03 11.12
N TRP A 263 8.16 1.93 10.87
CA TRP A 263 9.55 1.68 11.21
C TRP A 263 10.24 2.97 11.62
N GLY A 264 11.18 2.85 12.57
CA GLY A 264 11.91 3.99 13.12
C GLY A 264 12.90 4.54 12.11
N THR A 265 14.02 3.84 11.96
CA THR A 265 15.10 4.22 11.03
C THR A 265 15.09 3.37 9.77
N ALA A 266 14.77 2.09 9.89
CA ALA A 266 14.75 1.13 8.80
C ALA A 266 13.72 0.02 9.08
N PRO A 267 13.12 -0.59 8.04
CA PRO A 267 12.21 -1.72 8.22
C PRO A 267 12.91 -2.93 8.83
N SER A 268 12.18 -3.70 9.63
CA SER A 268 12.63 -5.01 10.10
C SER A 268 12.64 -6.05 8.97
N ALA A 269 13.33 -7.18 9.16
CA ALA A 269 13.35 -8.26 8.18
C ALA A 269 11.95 -8.78 7.81
N THR A 270 11.04 -8.86 8.79
CA THR A 270 9.64 -9.25 8.57
C THR A 270 8.89 -8.22 7.72
N GLN A 271 9.13 -6.93 7.97
CA GLN A 271 8.52 -5.85 7.20
C GLN A 271 9.04 -5.83 5.77
N LEU A 272 10.34 -6.08 5.56
CA LEU A 272 10.91 -6.27 4.23
C LEU A 272 10.17 -7.42 3.50
N GLN A 273 10.03 -8.60 4.11
CA GLN A 273 9.30 -9.70 3.47
C GLN A 273 7.85 -9.32 3.12
N GLN A 274 7.20 -8.55 3.98
CA GLN A 274 5.84 -8.06 3.73
C GLN A 274 5.77 -7.05 2.58
N ILE A 275 6.70 -6.10 2.50
CA ILE A 275 6.82 -5.17 1.37
C ILE A 275 7.05 -5.94 0.07
N LEU A 276 7.99 -6.91 0.08
CA LEU A 276 8.28 -7.75 -1.07
C LEU A 276 7.03 -8.51 -1.54
N ALA A 277 6.26 -9.07 -0.61
CA ALA A 277 5.01 -9.74 -0.93
C ALA A 277 3.98 -8.77 -1.56
N LEU A 278 3.80 -7.57 -1.00
CA LEU A 278 2.89 -6.56 -1.55
C LEU A 278 3.33 -6.08 -2.95
N MET A 279 4.61 -5.78 -3.14
CA MET A 279 5.16 -5.36 -4.42
C MET A 279 5.04 -6.46 -5.48
N THR A 280 5.22 -7.73 -5.08
CA THR A 280 5.00 -8.88 -5.98
C THR A 280 3.53 -8.99 -6.40
N ARG A 281 2.59 -8.84 -5.45
CA ARG A 281 1.15 -8.82 -5.74
C ARG A 281 0.77 -7.66 -6.67
N ALA A 282 1.32 -6.48 -6.42
CA ALA A 282 1.12 -5.31 -7.28
C ALA A 282 1.73 -5.52 -8.67
N TYR A 283 2.89 -6.19 -8.77
CA TYR A 283 3.51 -6.54 -10.04
C TYR A 283 2.61 -7.46 -10.86
N PHE A 284 1.96 -8.43 -10.21
CA PHE A 284 0.95 -9.27 -10.88
C PHE A 284 -0.45 -8.65 -10.89
N ARG A 285 -0.61 -7.38 -10.48
CA ARG A 285 -1.90 -6.67 -10.41
C ARG A 285 -3.00 -7.53 -9.81
N GLU A 286 -2.65 -8.29 -8.79
CA GLU A 286 -3.62 -9.08 -8.04
C GLU A 286 -4.59 -8.10 -7.37
N PRO A 287 -5.90 -8.34 -7.46
CA PRO A 287 -6.86 -7.49 -6.78
C PRO A 287 -6.60 -7.53 -5.26
N GLY A 288 -6.76 -6.38 -4.62
CA GLY A 288 -6.81 -6.30 -3.17
C GLY A 288 -7.90 -7.20 -2.61
N GLN A 289 -7.68 -7.77 -1.42
CA GLN A 289 -8.71 -8.55 -0.76
C GLN A 289 -9.88 -7.63 -0.38
N ALA A 290 -11.10 -8.02 -0.80
CA ALA A 290 -12.30 -7.36 -0.35
C ALA A 290 -12.36 -7.44 1.17
N SER A 291 -12.49 -6.29 1.82
CA SER A 291 -12.48 -6.19 3.28
C SER A 291 -13.58 -5.26 3.75
N VAL A 292 -14.28 -5.71 4.80
CA VAL A 292 -15.30 -4.91 5.47
C VAL A 292 -14.61 -3.73 6.14
N GLY A 293 -15.11 -2.52 5.87
CA GLY A 293 -14.59 -1.27 6.46
C GLY A 293 -13.72 -0.43 5.53
N ILE A 294 -13.37 -0.91 4.33
CA ILE A 294 -12.89 -0.01 3.26
C ILE A 294 -14.10 0.78 2.72
N PRO A 295 -14.01 2.12 2.60
CA PRO A 295 -15.12 2.92 2.07
C PRO A 295 -15.55 2.45 0.68
N ALA A 296 -16.85 2.29 0.46
CA ALA A 296 -17.38 1.86 -0.85
C ALA A 296 -17.02 2.84 -1.99
N SER A 297 -16.74 4.10 -1.67
CA SER A 297 -16.24 5.10 -2.62
C SER A 297 -14.81 4.82 -3.10
N TRP A 298 -14.03 4.02 -2.36
CA TRP A 298 -12.66 3.62 -2.72
C TRP A 298 -12.61 2.38 -3.60
N THR A 299 -13.68 1.57 -3.61
CA THR A 299 -13.75 0.32 -4.39
C THR A 299 -14.52 0.47 -5.69
N LYS A 300 -15.45 1.43 -5.77
CA LYS A 300 -16.13 1.76 -7.01
C LYS A 300 -15.11 2.35 -7.99
N MET A 301 -14.70 1.58 -8.99
CA MET A 301 -14.14 2.17 -10.19
C MET A 301 -15.20 3.12 -10.72
N SER A 302 -14.87 4.40 -10.83
CA SER A 302 -15.66 5.33 -11.63
C SER A 302 -15.84 4.62 -12.97
N LYS A 303 -17.07 4.18 -13.28
CA LYS A 303 -17.41 3.80 -14.64
C LYS A 303 -17.13 5.07 -15.41
N SER A 304 -15.94 5.13 -16.02
CA SER A 304 -15.65 6.10 -17.05
C SER A 304 -16.66 5.78 -18.13
N GLY A 305 -17.85 6.37 -17.99
CA GLY A 305 -18.78 6.47 -19.09
C GLY A 305 -17.93 7.00 -20.22
N SER A 306 -17.87 6.25 -21.30
CA SER A 306 -17.60 6.84 -22.59
C SER A 306 -18.63 7.95 -22.78
N THR A 307 -18.34 9.16 -22.29
CA THR A 307 -18.87 10.40 -22.85
C THR A 307 -18.22 10.56 -24.22
N TRP A 308 -18.54 9.61 -25.09
CA TRP A 308 -18.40 9.74 -26.52
C TRP A 308 -19.42 10.80 -26.94
N CYS A 309 -18.92 11.90 -27.48
CA CYS A 309 -19.55 12.79 -28.45
C CYS A 309 -21.08 12.80 -28.48
N ALA A 310 -21.69 13.73 -27.77
CA ALA A 310 -22.99 14.31 -28.13
C ALA A 310 -22.86 15.84 -28.18
N LEU A 311 -21.94 16.31 -29.03
CA LEU A 311 -21.94 17.65 -29.60
C LEU A 311 -21.60 17.49 -31.09
N LEU A 312 -22.59 16.97 -31.82
CA LEU A 312 -22.82 17.26 -33.23
C LEU A 312 -24.27 17.70 -33.34
#